data_AF-A0A849NM84-F1
#
_entry.id   AF-A0A849NM84-F1
#
_cell.length_a   1.000
_cell.length_b   1.000
_cell.length_c   1.000
_cell.angle_alpha   90.00
_cell.angle_beta   90.00
_cell.angle_gamma   90.00
#
_symmetry.space_group_name_H-M   'P 1'
#
loop_
_entity.id
_entity.type
_entity.pdbx_description
1 polymer ?
#
loop_
_entity_poly.entity_id
_entity_poly.type
_entity_poly.pdbx_seq_one_letter_code
_entity_poly.pdbx_strand_id
1 'polypeptide(L)'
;MLNKLNDENSRNPLNDLISDEIYSLLNERGLINEKSVRDYIIRNKFKAMRDNKMNVGDAIEALREEYPYLQFDSIRKIVYHKDK
;
A
#
# COMPACT_ATOMS: atom_id res chain seq x y z
N MET A 1 -24.81 12.54 -21.01
CA MET A 1 -24.83 11.77 -19.74
C MET A 1 -23.40 11.32 -19.48
N LEU A 2 -22.83 11.73 -18.35
CA LEU A 2 -21.42 11.48 -18.01
C LEU A 2 -21.13 9.98 -18.00
N ASN A 3 -20.13 9.58 -18.77
CA ASN A 3 -19.60 8.22 -18.77
C ASN A 3 -19.14 7.90 -17.35
N LYS A 4 -19.86 6.97 -16.72
CA LYS A 4 -19.44 6.27 -15.51
C LYS A 4 -18.21 5.45 -15.91
N LEU A 5 -17.03 6.06 -15.79
CA LEU A 5 -15.78 5.32 -15.76
C LEU A 5 -15.86 4.49 -14.48
N ASN A 6 -16.22 3.22 -14.62
CA ASN A 6 -15.95 2.20 -13.62
C ASN A 6 -14.42 2.11 -13.54
N ASP A 7 -13.86 2.96 -12.70
CA ASP A 7 -12.44 3.03 -12.42
C ASP A 7 -12.16 1.95 -11.37
N GLU A 8 -12.10 0.70 -11.82
CA GLU A 8 -11.69 -0.46 -11.01
C GLU A 8 -10.28 -0.26 -10.38
N ASN A 9 -9.54 0.77 -10.80
CA ASN A 9 -8.25 1.19 -10.26
C ASN A 9 -8.30 2.27 -9.16
N SER A 10 -9.47 2.83 -8.83
CA SER A 10 -9.62 3.88 -7.81
C SER A 10 -10.10 3.34 -6.45
N ARG A 11 -9.63 2.14 -6.05
CA ARG A 11 -9.91 1.65 -4.70
C ARG A 11 -9.08 2.43 -3.69
N ASN A 12 -9.75 3.05 -2.72
CA ASN A 12 -9.12 3.69 -1.57
C ASN A 12 -8.17 2.72 -0.87
N PRO A 13 -6.84 2.96 -0.91
CA PRO A 13 -5.85 2.08 -0.31
C PRO A 13 -5.87 2.10 1.23
N LEU A 14 -6.65 3.02 1.82
CA LEU A 14 -6.83 3.21 3.25
C LEU A 14 -8.28 2.90 3.67
N ASN A 15 -9.00 2.06 2.91
CA ASN A 15 -10.43 1.77 3.15
C ASN A 15 -10.73 1.10 4.50
N ASP A 16 -9.73 0.51 5.13
CA ASP A 16 -9.81 -0.02 6.50
C ASP A 16 -9.59 1.05 7.59
N LEU A 17 -9.19 2.26 7.20
CA LEU A 17 -8.96 3.40 8.11
C LEU A 17 -9.97 4.53 7.89
N ILE A 18 -10.31 4.84 6.64
CA ILE A 18 -11.18 5.96 6.25
C ILE A 18 -12.09 5.58 5.09
N SER A 19 -13.26 6.20 4.99
CA SER A 19 -14.16 6.00 3.87
C SER A 19 -13.58 6.56 2.55
N ASP A 20 -14.09 6.06 1.43
CA ASP A 20 -13.70 6.51 0.09
C ASP A 20 -13.92 8.02 -0.08
N GLU A 21 -15.03 8.54 0.45
CA GLU A 21 -15.35 9.97 0.43
C GLU A 21 -14.28 10.81 1.13
N ILE A 22 -13.79 10.36 2.30
CA ILE A 22 -12.74 11.06 3.05
C ILE A 22 -11.40 10.93 2.33
N TYR A 23 -11.07 9.75 1.79
CA TYR A 23 -9.85 9.56 1.01
C TYR A 23 -9.81 10.50 -0.20
N SER A 24 -10.88 10.55 -1.00
CA SER A 24 -11.00 11.44 -2.15
C SER A 24 -10.82 12.91 -1.74
N LEU A 25 -11.49 13.35 -0.68
CA LEU A 25 -11.38 14.74 -0.18
C LEU A 25 -9.96 15.10 0.23
N LEU A 26 -9.27 14.22 0.95
CA LEU A 26 -7.89 14.45 1.40
C LEU A 26 -6.92 14.41 0.21
N ASN A 27 -7.12 13.50 -0.73
CA ASN A 27 -6.28 13.34 -1.92
C ASN A 27 -6.39 14.56 -2.85
N GLU A 28 -7.60 15.03 -3.12
CA GLU A 28 -7.85 16.24 -3.93
C GLU A 28 -7.20 17.50 -3.36
N ARG A 29 -7.04 17.55 -2.03
CA ARG A 29 -6.39 18.67 -1.33
C ARG A 29 -4.88 18.49 -1.14
N GLY A 30 -4.29 17.41 -1.65
CA GLY A 30 -2.87 17.12 -1.48
C GLY A 30 -2.47 16.83 -0.03
N LEU A 31 -3.40 16.38 0.81
CA LEU A 31 -3.17 16.05 2.22
C LEU A 31 -2.75 14.60 2.44
N ILE A 32 -2.75 13.79 1.38
CA ILE A 32 -2.28 12.41 1.41
C ILE A 32 -0.78 12.36 1.10
N ASN A 33 -0.02 11.73 1.97
CA ASN A 33 1.39 11.44 1.72
C ASN A 33 1.51 10.10 0.96
N GLU A 34 1.77 10.17 -0.35
CA GLU A 34 1.89 8.99 -1.21
C GLU A 34 2.92 7.97 -0.73
N LYS A 35 4.06 8.43 -0.19
CA LYS A 35 5.09 7.55 0.36
C LYS A 35 4.55 6.78 1.57
N SER A 36 3.85 7.44 2.49
CA SER A 36 3.26 6.79 3.65
C SER A 36 2.16 5.80 3.26
N VAL A 37 1.33 6.14 2.26
CA VAL A 37 0.32 5.23 1.71
C VAL A 37 0.96 4.00 1.08
N ARG A 38 1.99 4.18 0.26
CA ARG A 38 2.75 3.05 -0.30
C ARG A 38 3.32 2.17 0.81
N ASP A 39 3.98 2.77 1.79
CA ASP A 39 4.61 2.03 2.88
C ASP A 39 3.56 1.24 3.67
N TYR A 40 2.35 1.79 3.84
CA TYR A 40 1.19 1.10 4.42
C TYR A 40 0.74 -0.11 3.59
N ILE A 41 0.55 0.08 2.29
CA ILE A 41 0.18 -1.02 1.36
C ILE A 41 1.21 -2.14 1.41
N ILE A 42 2.50 -1.81 1.41
CA ILE A 42 3.60 -2.79 1.50
C ILE A 42 3.52 -3.57 2.82
N ARG A 43 3.25 -2.91 3.96
CA ARG A 43 3.06 -3.58 5.25
C ARG A 43 1.89 -4.56 5.22
N ASN A 44 0.75 -4.15 4.64
CA ASN A 44 -0.43 -5.00 4.55
C ASN A 44 -0.21 -6.23 3.63
N LYS A 45 0.43 -6.03 2.47
CA LYS A 45 0.80 -7.14 1.57
C LYS A 45 1.77 -8.10 2.23
N PHE A 46 2.82 -7.58 2.88
CA PHE A 46 3.78 -8.40 3.62
C PHE A 46 3.07 -9.23 4.69
N LYS A 47 2.20 -8.60 5.50
CA LYS A 47 1.42 -9.31 6.52
C LYS A 47 0.59 -10.44 5.91
N ALA A 48 -0.13 -10.18 4.81
CA ALA A 48 -0.92 -11.20 4.12
C ALA A 48 -0.05 -12.37 3.61
N MET A 49 1.13 -12.10 3.06
CA MET A 49 2.09 -13.15 2.65
C MET A 49 2.55 -14.00 3.85
N ARG A 50 2.83 -13.34 4.98
CA ARG A 50 3.23 -14.01 6.23
C ARG A 50 2.12 -14.86 6.82
N ASP A 51 0.88 -14.40 6.77
CA ASP A 51 -0.30 -15.16 7.21
C ASP A 51 -0.51 -16.41 6.34
N ASN A 52 -0.15 -16.34 5.05
CA ASN A 52 -0.10 -17.47 4.13
C ASN A 52 1.16 -18.34 4.28
N LYS A 53 1.94 -18.18 5.36
CA LYS A 53 3.15 -18.96 5.69
C LYS A 53 4.31 -18.81 4.69
N MET A 54 4.29 -17.81 3.81
CA MET A 54 5.44 -17.48 2.96
C MET A 54 6.62 -17.07 3.82
N ASN A 55 7.84 -17.51 3.51
CA ASN A 55 9.03 -17.15 4.28
C ASN A 55 9.38 -15.66 4.12
N VAL A 56 10.23 -15.11 5.00
CA VAL A 56 10.48 -13.66 5.04
C VAL A 56 11.25 -13.20 3.81
N GLY A 57 12.26 -13.96 3.39
CA GLY A 57 13.07 -13.63 2.22
C GLY A 57 12.22 -13.59 0.96
N ASP A 58 11.43 -14.65 0.73
CA ASP A 58 10.53 -14.76 -0.42
C ASP A 58 9.48 -13.65 -0.43
N ALA A 59 8.90 -13.30 0.73
CA ALA A 59 7.92 -12.22 0.81
C ALA A 59 8.53 -10.85 0.49
N ILE A 60 9.76 -10.57 0.95
CA ILE A 60 10.46 -9.33 0.61
C ILE A 60 10.83 -9.31 -0.87
N GLU A 61 11.23 -10.44 -1.44
CA GLU A 61 11.58 -10.56 -2.85
C GLU A 61 10.34 -10.36 -3.75
N ALA A 62 9.21 -10.99 -3.42
CA ALA A 62 7.94 -10.78 -4.12
C ALA A 62 7.49 -9.30 -4.10
N LEU A 63 7.63 -8.63 -2.95
CA LEU A 63 7.38 -7.19 -2.87
C LEU A 63 8.37 -6.37 -3.71
N ARG A 64 9.62 -6.84 -3.87
CA ARG A 64 10.62 -6.17 -4.71
C ARG A 64 10.27 -6.28 -6.19
N GLU A 65 9.71 -7.41 -6.62
CA GLU A 65 9.20 -7.57 -7.98
C GLU A 65 8.05 -6.59 -8.27
N GLU A 66 7.16 -6.35 -7.28
CA GLU A 66 6.07 -5.37 -7.40
C GLU A 66 6.54 -3.90 -7.28
N TYR A 67 7.62 -3.65 -6.56
CA TYR A 67 8.20 -2.32 -6.35
C TYR A 67 9.70 -2.31 -6.74
N PRO A 68 10.06 -2.45 -8.04
CA PRO A 68 11.45 -2.64 -8.48
C PRO A 68 12.40 -1.49 -8.16
N TYR A 69 11.85 -0.30 -7.92
CA TYR A 69 12.61 0.89 -7.53
C TYR A 69 13.02 0.88 -6.06
N LEU A 70 12.47 -0.02 -5.23
CA LEU A 70 12.86 -0.20 -3.83
C LEU A 70 13.93 -1.27 -3.72
N GLN A 71 14.99 -0.95 -2.97
CA GLN A 71 16.01 -1.93 -2.61
C GLN A 71 15.47 -2.92 -1.57
N PHE A 72 16.04 -4.14 -1.52
CA PHE A 72 15.66 -5.17 -0.54
C PHE A 72 15.67 -4.63 0.91
N ASP A 73 16.73 -3.91 1.29
CA ASP A 73 16.83 -3.30 2.62
C ASP A 73 15.80 -2.19 2.88
N SER A 74 15.35 -1.49 1.84
CA SER A 74 14.30 -0.48 1.95
C SER A 74 12.96 -1.14 2.25
N ILE A 75 12.62 -2.22 1.54
CA ILE A 75 11.40 -3.01 1.80
C ILE A 75 11.47 -3.60 3.21
N ARG A 76 12.61 -4.18 3.60
CA ARG A 76 12.84 -4.69 4.96
C ARG A 76 12.58 -3.61 6.01
N LYS A 77 13.11 -2.40 5.83
CA LYS A 77 12.87 -1.28 6.75
C LYS A 77 11.39 -0.90 6.81
N ILE A 78 10.68 -0.89 5.68
CA ILE A 78 9.24 -0.57 5.63
C ILE A 78 8.43 -1.60 6.40
N VAL A 79 8.64 -2.90 6.15
CA VAL A 79 7.81 -3.97 6.75
C VAL A 79 8.06 -4.17 8.25
N TYR A 80 9.24 -3.77 8.74
CA TYR A 80 9.59 -3.82 10.17
C TYR A 80 9.48 -2.47 10.88
N HIS A 81 9.11 -1.40 10.18
CA HIS A 81 8.83 -0.12 10.83
C HIS A 81 7.58 -0.28 11.68
N LYS A 82 7.74 -0.23 13.00
CA LYS A 82 6.59 -0.11 13.91
C LYS A 82 6.14 1.34 13.85
N ASP A 83 4.93 1.57 13.34
CA ASP A 83 4.23 2.84 13.55
C ASP A 83 4.20 3.07 15.07
N LYS A 84 4.81 4.18 15.52
CA LYS A 84 4.90 4.54 16.94
C LYS A 84 3.57 5.08 17.45
#